data_AF-A0A2K8KPQ7-F1
#
_entry.id   AF-A0A2K8KPQ7-F1
#
_cell.length_a   1.000
_cell.length_b   1.000
_cell.length_c   1.000
_cell.angle_alpha   90.00
_cell.angle_beta   90.00
_cell.angle_gamma   90.00
#
_symmetry.space_group_name_H-M   'P 1'
#
loop_
_entity.id
_entity.type
_entity.pdbx_description
1 polymer ?
#
loop_
_entity_poly.entity_id
_entity_poly.type
_entity_poly.pdbx_seq_one_letter_code
_entity_poly.pdbx_strand_id
1 'polypeptide(L)'
;MARPRYQLNARDWLDCLDWLDYQLTLPDWLGHPEHPIHRTGIASLKTHLSHWRSIDPPDDELYQTAQVVLIEALEDDDWGRLRRALSAKKRRRRDRRLDTQPVNITLSAEAHRLLLDYKFLSGALTLSDAIEQGLQPGMLELEQQHEQDLFAELLQRMDQFKASDLVKIIENYLNLAVTRRSLANSCKIAQKMFLTRPDRTAYEMMMERFVEDLVWNSVHLKISYQTLEPLIVDPQSSPVPEIAEQAPVVGPV
;
A
#
# COMPACT_ATOMS: atom_id res chain seq x y z
N MET A 1 16.69 4.78 -42.20
CA MET A 1 17.41 6.07 -42.03
C MET A 1 17.90 6.16 -40.59
N ALA A 2 19.20 6.36 -40.38
CA ALA A 2 19.74 6.56 -39.03
C ALA A 2 19.07 7.80 -38.41
N ARG A 3 18.57 7.68 -37.18
CA ARG A 3 17.96 8.82 -36.48
C ARG A 3 19.05 9.87 -36.23
N PRO A 4 18.77 11.18 -36.41
CA PRO A 4 19.77 12.22 -36.15
C PRO A 4 20.27 12.12 -34.71
N ARG A 5 21.55 12.46 -34.48
CA ARG A 5 22.14 12.51 -33.12
C ARG A 5 21.36 13.49 -32.23
N TYR A 6 21.30 13.21 -30.94
CA TYR A 6 20.64 14.11 -30.00
C TYR A 6 21.40 15.44 -29.92
N GLN A 7 20.66 16.55 -29.95
CA GLN A 7 21.22 17.89 -29.85
C GLN A 7 20.99 18.45 -28.45
N LEU A 8 22.07 18.90 -27.82
CA LEU A 8 22.01 19.62 -26.55
C LEU A 8 21.15 20.89 -26.71
N ASN A 9 20.37 21.19 -25.67
CA ASN A 9 19.49 22.36 -25.66
C ASN A 9 19.23 22.81 -24.22
N ALA A 10 18.77 24.05 -24.07
CA ALA A 10 18.51 24.67 -22.77
C ALA A 10 17.58 23.87 -21.85
N ARG A 11 16.56 23.19 -22.41
CA ARG A 11 15.55 22.50 -21.60
C ARG A 11 16.10 21.27 -20.88
N ASP A 12 17.09 20.62 -21.49
CA ASP A 12 17.62 19.35 -21.01
C ASP A 12 19.07 19.47 -20.51
N TRP A 13 19.64 20.68 -20.50
CA TRP A 13 21.07 20.92 -20.23
C TRP A 13 21.56 20.21 -18.96
N LEU A 14 20.98 20.56 -17.81
CA LEU A 14 21.36 19.98 -16.52
C LEU A 14 21.10 18.47 -16.48
N ASP A 15 20.04 18.00 -17.14
CA ASP A 15 19.72 16.57 -17.19
C ASP A 15 20.73 15.78 -18.03
N CYS A 16 21.28 16.38 -19.08
CA CYS A 16 22.36 15.82 -19.88
C CYS A 16 23.65 15.74 -19.08
N LEU A 17 24.02 16.84 -18.40
CA LEU A 17 25.22 16.87 -17.56
C LEU A 17 25.14 15.86 -16.41
N ASP A 18 24.00 15.76 -15.73
CA ASP A 18 23.75 14.75 -14.69
C ASP A 18 23.93 13.32 -15.20
N TRP A 19 23.40 13.04 -16.40
CA TRP A 19 23.51 11.72 -16.99
C TRP A 19 24.97 11.39 -17.33
N LEU A 20 25.70 12.33 -17.93
CA LEU A 20 27.11 12.16 -18.29
C LEU A 20 27.97 11.96 -17.04
N ASP A 21 27.78 12.79 -16.01
CA ASP A 21 28.51 12.68 -14.76
C ASP A 21 28.28 11.31 -14.11
N TYR A 22 27.03 10.84 -14.08
CA TYR A 22 26.70 9.50 -13.61
C TYR A 22 27.38 8.40 -14.44
N GLN A 23 27.34 8.46 -15.78
CA GLN A 23 28.02 7.46 -16.62
C GLN A 23 29.54 7.41 -16.35
N LEU A 24 30.19 8.55 -16.08
CA LEU A 24 31.61 8.62 -15.74
C LEU A 24 31.97 8.04 -14.36
N THR A 25 30.97 7.68 -13.56
CA THR A 25 31.16 6.90 -12.31
C THR A 25 31.04 5.40 -12.53
N LEU A 26 30.44 4.96 -13.65
CA LEU A 26 30.24 3.55 -13.94
C LEU A 26 31.50 2.92 -14.54
N PRO A 27 31.76 1.64 -14.26
CA PRO A 27 32.94 0.94 -14.79
C PRO A 27 32.82 0.59 -16.28
N ASP A 28 31.64 0.73 -16.90
CA ASP A 28 31.37 0.27 -18.27
C ASP A 28 32.38 0.85 -19.27
N TRP A 29 32.48 2.18 -19.37
CA TRP A 29 33.44 2.83 -20.28
C TRP A 29 34.90 2.55 -19.95
N LEU A 30 35.25 2.31 -18.68
CA LEU A 30 36.60 1.90 -18.27
C LEU A 30 36.92 0.47 -18.73
N GLY A 31 35.91 -0.40 -18.79
CA GLY A 31 36.03 -1.78 -19.25
C GLY A 31 36.16 -1.94 -20.77
N HIS A 32 35.97 -0.88 -21.56
CA HIS A 32 36.07 -0.88 -23.03
C HIS A 32 37.20 0.04 -23.50
N PRO A 33 38.44 -0.46 -23.65
CA PRO A 33 39.61 0.35 -24.00
C PRO A 33 39.51 1.07 -25.34
N GLU A 34 38.75 0.52 -26.28
CA GLU A 34 38.56 1.08 -27.63
C GLU A 34 37.55 2.23 -27.66
N HIS A 35 36.83 2.47 -26.56
CA HIS A 35 35.79 3.48 -26.50
C HIS A 35 36.37 4.89 -26.77
N PRO A 36 35.76 5.73 -27.64
CA PRO A 36 36.28 7.04 -28.03
C PRO A 36 36.57 7.99 -26.86
N ILE A 37 35.83 7.83 -25.75
CA ILE A 37 36.00 8.61 -24.52
C ILE A 37 37.44 8.61 -23.98
N HIS A 38 38.21 7.55 -24.23
CA HIS A 38 39.61 7.46 -23.80
C HIS A 38 40.53 8.41 -24.56
N ARG A 39 40.15 8.82 -25.80
CA ARG A 39 40.88 9.83 -26.58
C ARG A 39 40.72 11.23 -25.99
N THR A 40 39.52 11.56 -25.52
CA THR A 40 39.24 12.81 -24.80
C THR A 40 39.80 12.77 -23.37
N GLY A 41 39.78 11.59 -22.75
CA GLY A 41 40.17 11.36 -21.37
C GLY A 41 39.00 11.59 -20.40
N ILE A 42 38.71 10.57 -19.59
CA ILE A 42 37.61 10.60 -18.59
C ILE A 42 37.79 11.75 -17.60
N ALA A 43 39.02 12.00 -17.14
CA ALA A 43 39.33 13.09 -16.21
C ALA A 43 39.06 14.47 -16.85
N SER A 44 39.50 14.66 -18.10
CA SER A 44 39.25 15.87 -18.88
C SER A 44 37.76 16.12 -19.05
N LEU A 45 36.99 15.07 -19.36
CA LEU A 45 35.54 15.18 -19.52
C LEU A 45 34.85 15.55 -18.20
N LYS A 46 35.28 15.01 -17.05
CA LYS A 46 34.78 15.45 -15.72
C LYS A 46 35.06 16.93 -15.46
N THR A 47 36.23 17.43 -15.82
CA THR A 47 36.57 18.86 -15.72
C THR A 47 35.69 19.70 -16.63
N HIS A 48 35.48 19.28 -17.88
CA HIS A 48 34.55 19.95 -18.80
C HIS A 48 33.13 19.98 -18.25
N LEU A 49 32.58 18.87 -17.75
CA LEU A 49 31.24 18.82 -17.15
C LEU A 49 31.12 19.78 -15.96
N SER A 50 32.13 19.83 -15.10
CA SER A 50 32.15 20.72 -13.93
C SER A 50 32.15 22.19 -14.36
N HIS A 51 32.95 22.52 -15.39
CA HIS A 51 33.00 23.87 -15.97
C HIS A 51 31.67 24.26 -16.63
N TRP A 52 31.13 23.40 -17.49
CA TRP A 52 29.84 23.60 -18.16
C TRP A 52 28.69 23.79 -17.17
N ARG A 53 28.73 23.09 -16.03
CA ARG A 53 27.74 23.22 -14.96
C ARG A 53 27.84 24.54 -14.20
N SER A 54 29.01 25.17 -14.18
CA SER A 54 29.24 26.45 -13.50
C SER A 54 28.68 27.67 -14.26
N ILE A 55 28.28 27.49 -15.52
CA ILE A 55 27.74 28.55 -16.37
C ILE A 55 26.20 28.44 -16.39
N ASP A 56 25.51 29.43 -15.81
CA ASP A 56 24.04 29.51 -15.78
C ASP A 56 23.57 30.96 -16.00
N PRO A 57 22.84 31.29 -17.08
CA PRO A 57 22.40 30.39 -18.15
C PRO A 57 23.51 30.09 -19.17
N PRO A 58 23.61 28.85 -19.67
CA PRO A 58 24.45 28.51 -20.83
C PRO A 58 23.98 29.21 -22.12
N ASP A 59 24.93 29.72 -22.90
CA ASP A 59 24.71 30.33 -24.21
C ASP A 59 24.82 29.31 -25.36
N ASP A 60 24.47 29.75 -26.57
CA ASP A 60 24.47 28.90 -27.77
C ASP A 60 25.87 28.39 -28.14
N GLU A 61 26.90 29.18 -27.88
CA GLU A 61 28.30 28.82 -28.14
C GLU A 61 28.74 27.68 -27.21
N LEU A 62 28.34 27.71 -25.94
CA LEU A 62 28.63 26.64 -24.99
C LEU A 62 27.95 25.34 -25.38
N TYR A 63 26.68 25.37 -25.84
CA TYR A 63 26.01 24.15 -26.32
C TYR A 63 26.74 23.55 -27.52
N GLN A 64 27.15 24.37 -28.49
CA GLN A 64 27.87 23.91 -29.67
C GLN A 64 29.24 23.33 -29.29
N THR A 65 29.98 24.00 -28.42
CA THR A 65 31.28 23.55 -27.93
C THR A 65 31.16 22.21 -27.20
N ALA A 66 30.20 22.10 -26.27
CA ALA A 66 29.91 20.85 -25.58
C ALA A 66 29.47 19.74 -26.56
N GLN A 67 28.65 20.07 -27.55
CA GLN A 67 28.18 19.14 -28.57
C GLN A 67 29.34 18.56 -29.39
N VAL A 68 30.33 19.38 -29.78
CA VAL A 68 31.53 18.93 -30.50
C VAL A 68 32.35 17.97 -29.65
N VAL A 69 32.66 18.35 -28.41
CA VAL A 69 33.43 17.49 -27.49
C VAL A 69 32.74 16.15 -27.27
N LEU A 70 31.42 16.14 -27.06
CA LEU A 70 30.67 14.91 -26.83
C LEU A 70 30.52 14.06 -28.10
N ILE A 71 30.48 14.67 -29.29
CA ILE A 71 30.44 13.93 -30.57
C ILE A 71 31.71 13.10 -30.76
N GLU A 72 32.86 13.59 -30.28
CA GLU A 72 34.13 12.87 -30.34
C GLU A 72 34.28 11.84 -29.22
N ALA A 73 33.68 12.11 -28.05
CA ALA A 73 33.83 11.27 -26.86
C ALA A 73 32.82 10.11 -26.79
N LEU A 74 31.66 10.20 -27.47
CA LEU A 74 30.54 9.28 -27.32
C LEU A 74 30.24 8.52 -28.61
N GLU A 75 29.91 7.23 -28.48
CA GLU A 75 29.42 6.39 -29.56
C GLU A 75 27.93 6.65 -29.84
N ASP A 76 27.43 6.19 -31.00
CA ASP A 76 26.01 6.33 -31.35
C ASP A 76 25.09 5.62 -30.32
N ASP A 77 25.54 4.53 -29.70
CA ASP A 77 24.81 3.82 -28.66
C ASP A 77 24.71 4.63 -27.35
N ASP A 78 25.75 5.38 -26.98
CA ASP A 78 25.69 6.31 -25.84
C ASP A 78 24.63 7.38 -26.06
N TRP A 79 24.60 7.96 -27.25
CA TRP A 79 23.58 8.93 -27.64
C TRP A 79 22.17 8.32 -27.57
N GLY A 80 22.04 7.03 -27.93
CA GLY A 80 20.81 6.26 -27.76
C GLY A 80 20.41 6.05 -26.28
N ARG A 81 21.38 5.76 -25.41
CA ARG A 81 21.17 5.64 -23.95
C ARG A 81 20.79 6.97 -23.32
N LEU A 82 21.50 8.05 -23.62
CA LEU A 82 21.22 9.41 -23.15
C LEU A 82 19.79 9.82 -23.52
N ARG A 83 19.40 9.69 -24.79
CA ARG A 83 18.04 10.04 -25.25
C ARG A 83 16.95 9.29 -24.48
N ARG A 84 17.14 7.98 -24.26
CA ARG A 84 16.19 7.15 -23.49
C ARG A 84 16.11 7.61 -22.04
N ALA A 85 17.26 7.91 -21.41
CA ALA A 85 17.31 8.41 -20.04
C ALA A 85 16.60 9.77 -19.89
N LEU A 86 16.85 10.73 -20.79
CA LEU A 86 16.18 12.03 -20.78
C LEU A 86 14.67 11.90 -20.99
N SER A 87 14.25 11.06 -21.94
CA SER A 87 12.82 10.75 -22.18
C SER A 87 12.17 10.16 -20.94
N ALA A 88 12.84 9.23 -20.25
CA ALA A 88 12.36 8.64 -19.01
C ALA A 88 12.27 9.67 -17.87
N LYS A 89 13.26 10.56 -17.72
CA LYS A 89 13.24 11.64 -16.70
C LYS A 89 12.09 12.62 -16.96
N LYS A 90 11.86 13.01 -18.22
CA LYS A 90 10.70 13.83 -18.62
C LYS A 90 9.38 13.17 -18.29
N ARG A 91 9.22 11.88 -18.65
CA ARG A 91 8.03 11.10 -18.32
C ARG A 91 7.80 11.06 -16.81
N ARG A 92 8.81 10.71 -16.02
CA ARG A 92 8.71 10.69 -14.54
C ARG A 92 8.34 12.05 -13.94
N ARG A 93 8.87 13.15 -14.47
CA ARG A 93 8.47 14.52 -14.05
C ARG A 93 7.00 14.81 -14.36
N ARG A 94 6.50 14.36 -15.51
CA ARG A 94 5.08 14.46 -15.87
C ARG A 94 4.21 13.60 -14.95
N ASP A 95 4.59 12.35 -14.73
CA ASP A 95 3.83 11.41 -13.90
C ASP A 95 3.74 11.90 -12.44
N ARG A 96 4.81 12.49 -11.89
CA ARG A 96 4.80 13.16 -10.58
C ARG A 96 3.78 14.29 -10.48
N ARG A 97 3.51 15.02 -11.57
CA ARG A 97 2.51 16.10 -11.61
C ARG A 97 1.09 15.58 -11.72
N LEU A 98 0.91 14.37 -12.25
CA LEU A 98 -0.40 13.75 -12.48
C LEU A 98 -0.81 12.79 -11.36
N ASP A 99 0.01 12.64 -10.32
CA ASP A 99 -0.15 11.67 -9.23
C ASP A 99 -0.30 10.20 -9.71
N THR A 100 0.14 9.92 -10.94
CA THR A 100 0.11 8.58 -11.54
C THR A 100 1.46 7.89 -11.40
N GLN A 101 2.05 7.91 -10.19
CA GLN A 101 3.37 7.32 -10.00
C GLN A 101 3.29 5.79 -10.00
N PRO A 102 4.14 5.10 -10.81
CA PRO A 102 4.20 3.65 -10.76
C PRO A 102 4.71 3.20 -9.38
N VAL A 103 4.06 2.20 -8.81
CA VAL A 103 4.50 1.56 -7.56
C VAL A 103 5.48 0.45 -7.91
N ASN A 104 6.70 0.53 -7.37
CA ASN A 104 7.69 -0.53 -7.52
C ASN A 104 7.49 -1.58 -6.43
N ILE A 105 7.15 -2.80 -6.83
CA ILE A 105 7.03 -3.97 -5.95
C ILE A 105 8.17 -4.95 -6.22
N THR A 106 8.68 -5.58 -5.16
CA THR A 106 9.67 -6.67 -5.29
C THR A 106 8.93 -7.99 -5.12
N LEU A 107 9.08 -8.89 -6.10
CA LEU A 107 8.46 -10.21 -6.09
C LEU A 107 9.54 -11.28 -5.95
N SER A 108 9.19 -12.40 -5.29
CA SER A 108 9.99 -13.63 -5.43
C SER A 108 9.92 -14.13 -6.88
N ALA A 109 10.90 -14.93 -7.29
CA ALA A 109 10.93 -15.50 -8.64
C ALA A 109 9.67 -16.33 -8.95
N GLU A 110 9.18 -17.06 -7.94
CA GLU A 110 7.95 -17.85 -8.04
C GLU A 110 6.71 -16.96 -8.18
N ALA A 111 6.57 -15.92 -7.36
CA ALA A 111 5.44 -14.99 -7.46
C ALA A 111 5.42 -14.27 -8.81
N HIS A 112 6.59 -13.87 -9.32
CA HIS A 112 6.69 -13.28 -10.66
C HIS A 112 6.25 -14.26 -11.76
N ARG A 113 6.64 -15.54 -11.67
CA ARG A 113 6.19 -16.58 -12.61
C ARG A 113 4.68 -16.75 -12.56
N LEU A 114 4.10 -16.88 -11.36
CA LEU A 114 2.65 -17.00 -11.19
C LEU A 114 1.90 -15.78 -11.72
N LEU A 115 2.44 -14.57 -11.55
CA LEU A 115 1.83 -13.36 -12.08
C LEU A 115 1.86 -13.32 -13.63
N LEU A 116 2.93 -13.82 -14.25
CA LEU A 116 2.99 -13.98 -15.71
C LEU A 116 1.94 -14.98 -16.21
N ASP A 117 1.84 -16.13 -15.54
CA ASP A 117 0.84 -17.16 -15.86
C ASP A 117 -0.59 -16.61 -15.68
N TYR A 118 -0.84 -15.92 -14.56
CA TYR A 118 -2.12 -15.27 -14.29
C TYR A 118 -2.49 -14.24 -15.36
N LYS A 119 -1.58 -13.33 -15.72
CA LYS A 119 -1.76 -12.35 -16.80
C LYS A 119 -2.12 -13.03 -18.12
N PHE A 120 -1.43 -14.13 -18.45
CA PHE A 120 -1.69 -14.88 -19.67
C PHE A 120 -3.09 -15.51 -19.68
N LEU A 121 -3.47 -16.14 -18.57
CA LEU A 121 -4.76 -16.83 -18.43
C LEU A 121 -5.95 -15.86 -18.33
N SER A 122 -5.78 -14.70 -17.68
CA SER A 122 -6.82 -13.68 -17.56
C SER A 122 -7.00 -12.85 -18.84
N GLY A 123 -6.05 -12.90 -19.78
CA GLY A 123 -6.05 -12.07 -20.98
C GLY A 123 -5.63 -10.61 -20.73
N ALA A 124 -5.05 -10.31 -19.57
CA ALA A 124 -4.60 -8.96 -19.23
C ALA A 124 -3.44 -8.48 -20.13
N LEU A 125 -3.48 -7.20 -20.51
CA LEU A 125 -2.50 -6.60 -21.42
C LEU A 125 -1.17 -6.35 -20.72
N THR A 126 -1.20 -5.85 -19.49
CA THR A 126 -0.03 -5.61 -18.63
C THR A 126 -0.10 -6.40 -17.32
N LEU A 127 1.02 -6.48 -16.59
CA LEU A 127 1.03 -7.08 -15.25
C LEU A 127 0.22 -6.26 -14.25
N SER A 128 0.20 -4.93 -14.41
CA SER A 128 -0.63 -4.04 -13.59
C SER A 128 -2.12 -4.32 -13.79
N ASP A 129 -2.57 -4.44 -15.04
CA ASP A 129 -3.96 -4.80 -15.34
C ASP A 129 -4.33 -6.16 -14.75
N ALA A 130 -3.40 -7.12 -14.80
CA ALA A 130 -3.61 -8.44 -14.24
C ALA A 130 -3.81 -8.37 -12.71
N ILE A 131 -2.98 -7.59 -12.01
CA ILE A 131 -3.15 -7.37 -10.57
C ILE A 131 -4.49 -6.70 -10.28
N GLU A 132 -4.85 -5.63 -10.99
CA GLU A 132 -6.11 -4.90 -10.76
C GLU A 132 -7.34 -5.79 -11.00
N GLN A 133 -7.33 -6.58 -12.07
CA GLN A 133 -8.41 -7.52 -12.38
C GLN A 133 -8.54 -8.64 -11.35
N GLY A 134 -7.44 -9.09 -10.76
CA GLY A 134 -7.45 -10.16 -9.77
C GLY A 134 -7.70 -9.69 -8.33
N LEU A 135 -7.25 -8.48 -7.99
CA LEU A 135 -7.29 -7.98 -6.62
C LEU A 135 -8.71 -7.72 -6.15
N GLN A 136 -9.56 -7.12 -7.00
CA GLN A 136 -10.93 -6.79 -6.59
C GLN A 136 -11.80 -8.05 -6.33
N PRO A 137 -11.84 -9.05 -7.23
CA PRO A 137 -12.52 -10.31 -6.94
C PRO A 137 -11.93 -11.06 -5.74
N GLY A 138 -10.59 -11.10 -5.62
CA GLY A 138 -9.93 -11.76 -4.49
C GLY A 138 -10.24 -11.08 -3.15
N MET A 139 -10.31 -9.75 -3.11
CA MET A 139 -10.75 -9.01 -1.93
C MET A 139 -12.21 -9.32 -1.57
N LEU A 140 -13.10 -9.38 -2.56
CA LEU A 140 -14.51 -9.71 -2.33
C LEU A 140 -14.67 -11.13 -1.77
N GLU A 141 -13.93 -12.11 -2.32
CA GLU A 141 -13.93 -13.49 -1.83
C GLU A 141 -13.40 -13.58 -0.40
N LEU A 142 -12.31 -12.88 -0.09
CA LEU A 142 -11.76 -12.81 1.27
C LEU A 142 -12.71 -12.12 2.25
N GLU A 143 -13.41 -11.06 1.83
CA GLU A 143 -14.41 -10.37 2.66
C GLU A 143 -15.59 -11.31 2.98
N GLN A 144 -16.09 -12.05 1.98
CA GLN A 144 -17.16 -13.02 2.18
C GLN A 144 -16.73 -14.18 3.09
N GLN A 145 -15.51 -14.70 2.89
CA GLN A 145 -14.96 -15.75 3.75
C GLN A 145 -14.83 -15.25 5.19
N HIS A 146 -14.28 -14.04 5.37
CA HIS A 146 -14.14 -13.44 6.69
C HIS A 146 -15.50 -13.21 7.38
N GLU A 147 -16.52 -12.78 6.63
CA GLU A 147 -17.88 -12.61 7.14
C GLU A 147 -18.46 -13.94 7.63
N GLN A 148 -18.31 -15.01 6.85
CA GLN A 148 -18.78 -16.35 7.21
C GLN A 148 -18.06 -16.93 8.43
N ASP A 149 -16.72 -16.78 8.48
CA ASP A 149 -15.91 -17.26 9.60
C ASP A 149 -16.29 -16.53 10.90
N LEU A 150 -16.46 -15.20 10.82
CA LEU A 150 -16.86 -14.38 11.96
C LEU A 150 -18.29 -14.70 12.42
N PHE A 151 -19.20 -14.92 11.47
CA PHE A 151 -20.57 -15.33 11.78
C PHE A 151 -20.61 -16.67 12.53
N ALA A 152 -19.85 -17.67 12.06
CA ALA A 152 -19.76 -18.97 12.70
C ALA A 152 -19.11 -18.89 14.10
N GLU A 153 -18.03 -18.12 14.25
CA GLU A 153 -17.37 -17.88 15.54
C GLU A 153 -18.36 -17.26 16.56
N LEU A 154 -19.06 -16.21 16.14
CA LEU A 154 -19.99 -15.50 17.00
C LEU A 154 -21.20 -16.36 17.36
N LEU A 155 -21.77 -17.14 16.42
CA LEU A 155 -22.84 -18.09 16.75
C LEU A 155 -22.39 -19.11 17.80
N GLN A 156 -21.21 -19.72 17.61
CA GLN A 156 -20.69 -20.69 18.56
C GLN A 156 -20.45 -20.06 19.95
N ARG A 157 -20.01 -18.80 19.99
CA ARG A 157 -19.82 -18.05 21.23
C ARG A 157 -21.16 -17.71 21.90
N MET A 158 -22.17 -17.29 21.13
CA MET A 158 -23.50 -16.95 21.65
C MET A 158 -24.23 -18.17 22.21
N ASP A 159 -24.03 -19.36 21.63
CA ASP A 159 -24.62 -20.62 22.12
C ASP A 159 -24.16 -21.01 23.54
N GLN A 160 -23.03 -20.46 24.01
CA GLN A 160 -22.54 -20.66 25.38
C GLN A 160 -23.33 -19.87 26.42
N PHE A 161 -24.09 -18.85 26.01
CA PHE A 161 -24.86 -18.01 26.91
C PHE A 161 -26.26 -18.56 27.14
N LYS A 162 -26.77 -18.38 28.35
CA LYS A 162 -28.19 -18.66 28.62
C LYS A 162 -29.05 -17.59 27.95
N ALA A 163 -30.28 -17.94 27.59
CA ALA A 163 -31.22 -17.02 26.97
C ALA A 163 -31.45 -15.73 27.76
N SER A 164 -31.48 -15.80 29.09
CA SER A 164 -31.60 -14.62 29.96
C SER A 164 -30.42 -13.65 29.85
N ASP A 165 -29.23 -14.17 29.60
CA ASP A 165 -28.01 -13.37 29.51
C ASP A 165 -27.90 -12.73 28.12
N LEU A 166 -28.24 -13.48 27.07
CA LEU A 166 -28.35 -12.94 25.70
C LEU A 166 -29.35 -11.80 25.60
N VAL A 167 -30.51 -11.91 26.24
CA VAL A 167 -31.49 -10.80 26.27
C VAL A 167 -30.85 -9.52 26.82
N LYS A 168 -30.13 -9.60 27.95
CA LYS A 168 -29.46 -8.43 28.55
C LYS A 168 -28.37 -7.86 27.64
N ILE A 169 -27.55 -8.73 27.04
CA ILE A 169 -26.50 -8.33 26.10
C ILE A 169 -27.11 -7.55 24.93
N ILE A 170 -28.18 -8.09 24.33
CA ILE A 170 -28.88 -7.47 23.20
C ILE A 170 -29.54 -6.16 23.62
N GLU A 171 -30.15 -6.07 24.80
CA GLU A 171 -30.72 -4.81 25.32
C GLU A 171 -29.65 -3.71 25.42
N ASN A 172 -28.49 -4.05 25.97
CA ASN A 172 -27.38 -3.11 26.09
C ASN A 172 -26.84 -2.67 24.73
N TYR A 173 -26.69 -3.62 23.81
CA TYR A 173 -26.33 -3.35 22.43
C TYR A 173 -27.32 -2.40 21.75
N LEU A 174 -28.63 -2.66 21.88
CA LEU A 174 -29.66 -1.82 21.29
C LEU A 174 -29.70 -0.42 21.91
N ASN A 175 -29.45 -0.30 23.20
CA ASN A 175 -29.30 1.01 23.86
C ASN A 175 -28.10 1.79 23.29
N LEU A 176 -26.98 1.11 23.04
CA LEU A 176 -25.83 1.72 22.37
C LEU A 176 -26.19 2.14 20.93
N ALA A 177 -26.89 1.30 20.17
CA ALA A 177 -27.33 1.59 18.81
C ALA A 177 -28.29 2.80 18.73
N VAL A 178 -29.08 3.06 19.78
CA VAL A 178 -29.89 4.29 19.88
C VAL A 178 -29.00 5.54 19.92
N THR A 179 -27.87 5.47 20.62
CA THR A 179 -26.91 6.59 20.72
C THR A 179 -26.01 6.71 19.48
N ARG A 180 -25.72 5.60 18.80
CA ARG A 180 -24.88 5.53 17.60
C ARG A 180 -25.69 5.06 16.40
N ARG A 181 -26.37 6.00 15.74
CA ARG A 181 -27.34 5.75 14.65
C ARG A 181 -26.79 5.01 13.43
N SER A 182 -25.47 4.86 13.30
CA SER A 182 -24.85 4.08 12.23
C SER A 182 -24.87 2.58 12.48
N LEU A 183 -25.04 2.14 13.74
CA LEU A 183 -25.04 0.71 14.08
C LEU A 183 -26.29 0.02 13.52
N ALA A 184 -26.10 -1.17 12.94
CA ALA A 184 -27.19 -2.06 12.59
C ALA A 184 -28.03 -2.40 13.84
N ASN A 185 -29.34 -2.59 13.71
CA ASN A 185 -30.19 -2.93 14.85
C ASN A 185 -31.36 -3.84 14.45
N SER A 186 -31.15 -4.67 13.45
CA SER A 186 -32.15 -5.60 12.94
C SER A 186 -32.60 -6.61 14.01
N CYS A 187 -31.73 -6.94 14.98
CA CYS A 187 -32.03 -7.82 16.10
C CYS A 187 -33.15 -7.28 17.02
N LYS A 188 -33.46 -5.98 16.97
CA LYS A 188 -34.51 -5.35 17.77
C LYS A 188 -35.88 -6.00 17.58
N ILE A 189 -36.22 -6.40 16.36
CA ILE A 189 -37.52 -7.02 16.06
C ILE A 189 -37.54 -8.45 16.61
N ALA A 190 -36.46 -9.21 16.38
CA ALA A 190 -36.34 -10.58 16.86
C ALA A 190 -36.34 -10.67 18.40
N GLN A 191 -35.66 -9.74 19.07
CA GLN A 191 -35.71 -9.62 20.54
C GLN A 191 -37.13 -9.37 21.05
N LYS A 192 -37.86 -8.42 20.46
CA LYS A 192 -39.27 -8.15 20.85
C LYS A 192 -40.16 -9.36 20.65
N MET A 193 -39.96 -10.11 19.56
CA MET A 193 -40.69 -11.34 19.28
C MET A 193 -40.44 -12.39 20.37
N PHE A 194 -39.17 -12.62 20.73
CA PHE A 194 -38.80 -13.55 21.80
C PHE A 194 -39.38 -13.15 23.16
N LEU A 195 -39.33 -11.85 23.53
CA LEU A 195 -39.91 -11.36 24.78
C LEU A 195 -41.44 -11.52 24.84
N THR A 196 -42.12 -11.47 23.70
CA THR A 196 -43.58 -11.63 23.62
C THR A 196 -43.98 -13.10 23.65
N ARG A 197 -43.20 -13.96 22.98
CA ARG A 197 -43.44 -15.39 22.87
C ARG A 197 -42.10 -16.14 22.94
N PRO A 198 -41.68 -16.56 24.14
CA PRO A 198 -40.41 -17.26 24.31
C PRO A 198 -40.57 -18.72 23.89
N ASP A 199 -40.24 -19.01 22.63
CA ASP A 199 -40.06 -20.37 22.12
C ASP A 199 -38.69 -20.53 21.46
N ARG A 200 -38.35 -21.78 21.13
CA ARG A 200 -37.03 -22.14 20.60
C ARG A 200 -36.72 -21.42 19.28
N THR A 201 -37.70 -21.30 18.40
CA THR A 201 -37.52 -20.64 17.10
C THR A 201 -37.32 -19.13 17.26
N ALA A 202 -38.06 -18.49 18.16
CA ALA A 202 -37.86 -17.07 18.47
C ALA A 202 -36.49 -16.81 19.11
N TYR A 203 -35.99 -17.75 19.94
CA TYR A 203 -34.65 -17.69 20.51
C TYR A 203 -33.55 -17.79 19.44
N GLU A 204 -33.61 -18.82 18.59
CA GLU A 204 -32.65 -19.04 17.50
C GLU A 204 -32.61 -17.82 16.56
N MET A 205 -33.78 -17.28 16.19
CA MET A 205 -33.88 -16.09 15.36
C MET A 205 -33.32 -14.83 16.03
N MET A 206 -33.56 -14.64 17.34
CA MET A 206 -32.99 -13.51 18.09
C MET A 206 -31.47 -13.57 18.10
N MET A 207 -30.90 -14.76 18.36
CA MET A 207 -29.47 -14.99 18.37
C MET A 207 -28.86 -14.74 16.98
N GLU A 208 -29.41 -15.34 15.93
CA GLU A 208 -28.94 -15.15 14.56
C GLU A 208 -28.95 -13.68 14.15
N ARG A 209 -30.06 -12.96 14.37
CA ARG A 209 -30.16 -11.53 13.99
C ARG A 209 -29.21 -10.65 14.79
N PHE A 210 -28.94 -11.00 16.04
CA PHE A 210 -27.93 -10.30 16.84
C PHE A 210 -26.52 -10.53 16.28
N VAL A 211 -26.19 -11.77 15.94
CA VAL A 211 -24.90 -12.07 15.31
C VAL A 211 -24.76 -11.37 13.95
N GLU A 212 -25.80 -11.36 13.11
CA GLU A 212 -25.80 -10.62 11.85
C GLU A 212 -25.50 -9.12 12.05
N ASP A 213 -26.14 -8.48 13.04
CA ASP A 213 -25.88 -7.08 13.37
C ASP A 213 -24.41 -6.84 13.79
N LEU A 214 -23.83 -7.73 14.60
CA LEU A 214 -22.43 -7.64 15.03
C LEU A 214 -21.46 -7.82 13.86
N VAL A 215 -21.71 -8.82 13.00
CA VAL A 215 -20.91 -9.08 11.80
C VAL A 215 -20.96 -7.89 10.85
N TRP A 216 -22.17 -7.37 10.57
CA TRP A 216 -22.35 -6.23 9.69
C TRP A 216 -21.57 -5.00 10.19
N ASN A 217 -21.65 -4.70 11.48
CA ASN A 217 -20.90 -3.58 12.07
C ASN A 217 -19.39 -3.79 11.99
N SER A 218 -18.90 -5.02 12.18
CA SER A 218 -17.47 -5.34 12.05
C SER A 218 -17.00 -5.15 10.60
N VAL A 219 -17.72 -5.72 9.63
CA VAL A 219 -17.33 -5.69 8.22
C VAL A 219 -17.42 -4.27 7.64
N HIS A 220 -18.53 -3.55 7.89
CA HIS A 220 -18.81 -2.27 7.23
C HIS A 220 -18.40 -1.04 8.03
N LEU A 221 -18.44 -1.10 9.37
CA LEU A 221 -18.05 0.03 10.21
C LEU A 221 -16.66 -0.14 10.85
N LYS A 222 -16.03 -1.31 10.69
CA LYS A 222 -14.74 -1.67 11.31
C LYS A 222 -14.78 -1.53 12.83
N ILE A 223 -15.95 -1.77 13.43
CA ILE A 223 -16.14 -1.75 14.89
C ILE A 223 -16.07 -3.19 15.37
N SER A 224 -15.03 -3.50 16.16
CA SER A 224 -14.89 -4.83 16.76
C SER A 224 -16.07 -5.15 17.67
N TYR A 225 -16.62 -6.35 17.55
CA TYR A 225 -17.70 -6.83 18.41
C TYR A 225 -17.29 -6.79 19.90
N GLN A 226 -16.01 -6.93 20.22
CA GLN A 226 -15.47 -6.83 21.59
C GLN A 226 -15.65 -5.43 22.19
N THR A 227 -15.69 -4.39 21.36
CA THR A 227 -15.95 -3.00 21.80
C THR A 227 -17.45 -2.72 21.97
N LEU A 228 -18.30 -3.60 21.44
CA LEU A 228 -19.76 -3.61 21.59
C LEU A 228 -20.21 -4.59 22.71
N GLU A 229 -19.26 -5.35 23.25
CA GLU A 229 -19.38 -6.37 24.31
C GLU A 229 -19.20 -5.92 25.77
N PRO A 230 -19.04 -4.65 26.19
CA PRO A 230 -18.64 -4.36 27.57
C PRO A 230 -19.77 -4.56 28.61
N LEU A 231 -20.53 -5.66 28.55
CA LEU A 231 -21.45 -6.26 29.53
C LEU A 231 -21.41 -7.81 29.56
N ILE A 232 -20.45 -8.46 28.90
CA ILE A 232 -20.15 -9.88 29.14
C ILE A 232 -19.12 -9.95 30.25
N VAL A 233 -19.58 -10.06 31.49
CA VAL A 233 -18.70 -10.47 32.60
C VAL A 233 -18.29 -11.90 32.30
N ASP A 234 -17.00 -12.12 32.12
CA ASP A 234 -16.41 -13.45 32.10
C ASP A 234 -16.92 -14.21 33.34
N PRO A 235 -17.62 -15.36 33.22
CA PRO A 235 -18.10 -16.10 34.39
C PRO A 235 -16.96 -16.56 35.31
N GLN A 236 -15.71 -16.43 34.89
CA GLN A 236 -14.50 -16.68 35.68
C GLN A 236 -13.97 -15.46 36.46
N SER A 237 -14.44 -14.23 36.19
CA SER A 237 -13.97 -13.04 36.91
C SER A 237 -14.92 -12.68 38.06
N SER A 238 -14.77 -13.36 39.20
CA SER A 238 -15.27 -12.83 40.48
C SER A 238 -14.29 -11.79 41.05
N PRO A 239 -14.78 -10.72 41.69
CA PRO A 239 -13.93 -9.72 42.32
C PRO A 239 -13.39 -10.28 43.64
N VAL A 240 -12.08 -10.33 43.80
CA VAL A 240 -11.49 -10.45 45.14
C VAL A 240 -11.51 -9.05 45.75
N PRO A 241 -12.16 -8.84 46.91
CA PRO A 241 -12.24 -7.53 47.55
C PRO A 241 -10.87 -7.09 48.06
N GLU A 242 -10.63 -5.77 47.97
CA GLU A 242 -9.55 -5.06 48.65
C GLU A 242 -9.47 -5.46 50.13
N ILE A 243 -8.30 -5.93 50.56
CA ILE A 243 -7.86 -5.75 51.94
C ILE A 243 -6.85 -4.62 51.91
N ALA A 244 -7.33 -3.44 52.29
CA ALA A 244 -6.48 -2.38 52.79
C ALA A 244 -5.89 -2.84 54.13
N GLU A 245 -4.58 -2.93 54.26
CA GLU A 245 -3.93 -2.76 55.56
C GLU A 245 -2.44 -2.37 55.42
N GLN A 246 -2.21 -1.10 55.76
CA GLN A 246 -1.09 -0.58 56.56
C GLN A 246 0.33 -0.60 55.97
N ALA A 247 0.77 0.62 55.64
CA ALA A 247 2.17 1.00 55.68
C ALA A 247 2.78 0.76 57.07
N PRO A 248 4.10 0.54 57.13
CA PRO A 248 4.88 1.28 58.09
C PRO A 248 6.03 2.06 57.43
N VAL A 249 6.21 3.25 57.98
CA VAL A 249 7.30 4.20 57.79
C VAL A 249 8.54 3.72 58.57
N VAL A 250 9.72 4.31 58.23
CA VAL A 250 11.04 4.32 58.91
C VAL A 250 11.99 3.21 58.44
N GLY A 251 13.23 3.43 57.98
CA GLY A 251 14.15 4.57 57.94
C GLY A 251 15.52 4.11 57.35
N PRO A 252 16.56 4.97 57.30
CA PRO A 252 17.61 4.93 56.27
C PRO A 252 18.88 4.14 56.65
N VAL A 253 19.60 3.65 55.63
CA VAL A 253 21.08 3.55 55.56
C VAL A 253 21.52 3.88 54.14
#